data_AF-A0AAX2ZSS4-F1
#
_entry.id   AF-A0AAX2ZSS4-F1
#
_cell.length_a   1.000
_cell.length_b   1.000
_cell.length_c   1.000
_cell.angle_alpha   90.00
_cell.angle_beta   90.00
_cell.angle_gamma   90.00
#
_symmetry.space_group_name_H-M   'P 1'
#
loop_
_entity.id
_entity.type
_entity.pdbx_description
1 polymer ?
#
loop_
_entity_poly.entity_id
_entity_poly.type
_entity_poly.pdbx_seq_one_letter_code
_entity_poly.pdbx_strand_id
1 'polypeptide(L)'
;MSEASVAEETAAEDVKTDHEAHIKVLRGQPTDEEMAALMAVLGTAGGGAAEPAVRDRNLWGHPVDKLRYSIFSWQRVTLLERTHMRR
;
A
#
# COMPACT_ATOMS: atom_id res chain seq x y z
N MET A 1 -4.26 -52.39 13.95
CA MET A 1 -4.53 -51.69 15.21
C MET A 1 -4.57 -50.21 14.89
N SER A 2 -5.78 -49.73 14.61
CA SER A 2 -6.10 -48.31 14.53
C SER A 2 -6.21 -47.78 15.95
N GLU A 3 -5.66 -46.61 16.23
CA GLU A 3 -6.11 -45.78 17.34
C GLU A 3 -6.06 -44.31 16.90
N ALA A 4 -7.15 -43.64 17.17
CA ALA A 4 -7.55 -42.35 16.67
C ALA A 4 -7.18 -41.21 17.64
N SER A 5 -7.52 -40.00 17.20
CA SER A 5 -7.74 -38.77 17.98
C SER A 5 -6.54 -37.83 18.06
N VAL A 6 -6.63 -36.71 17.34
CA VAL A 6 -7.03 -35.39 17.89
C VAL A 6 -7.54 -34.57 16.69
N ALA A 7 -8.85 -34.53 16.47
CA ALA A 7 -9.70 -33.36 16.74
C ALA A 7 -9.15 -32.10 16.02
N GLU A 8 -9.49 -31.93 14.75
CA GLU A 8 -10.59 -31.04 14.35
C GLU A 8 -10.34 -29.62 14.90
N GLU A 9 -9.43 -28.92 14.23
CA GLU A 9 -9.22 -27.50 14.39
C GLU A 9 -10.44 -26.79 13.79
N THR A 10 -11.46 -26.70 14.64
CA THR A 10 -12.66 -25.90 14.47
C THR A 10 -12.29 -24.50 14.00
N ALA A 11 -12.71 -24.19 12.78
CA ALA A 11 -13.39 -22.96 12.41
C ALA A 11 -13.07 -21.75 13.29
N ALA A 12 -11.94 -21.10 13.03
CA ALA A 12 -11.89 -19.64 13.14
C ALA A 12 -12.54 -19.06 11.88
N GLU A 13 -13.85 -19.28 11.78
CA GLU A 13 -14.69 -18.52 10.87
C GLU A 13 -14.62 -17.08 11.39
N ASP A 14 -13.86 -16.26 10.67
CA ASP A 14 -13.76 -14.82 10.85
C ASP A 14 -15.20 -14.28 10.72
N VAL A 15 -15.89 -14.18 11.86
CA VAL A 15 -17.16 -13.48 11.97
C VAL A 15 -16.82 -12.01 11.74
N LYS A 16 -16.68 -11.65 10.46
CA LYS A 16 -16.74 -10.28 9.98
C LYS A 16 -18.12 -9.81 10.41
N THR A 17 -18.17 -9.14 11.55
CA THR A 17 -19.36 -8.41 11.99
C THR A 17 -19.83 -7.59 10.80
N ASP A 18 -21.02 -7.93 10.27
CA ASP A 18 -21.65 -7.19 9.19
C ASP A 18 -21.91 -5.77 9.73
N HIS A 19 -20.97 -4.87 9.43
CA HIS A 19 -21.11 -3.47 9.80
C HIS A 19 -22.25 -2.90 8.96
N GLU A 20 -23.37 -2.58 9.62
CA GLU A 20 -24.51 -1.93 8.98
C GLU A 20 -24.03 -0.68 8.23
N ALA A 21 -24.45 -0.53 6.98
CA ALA A 21 -24.04 0.60 6.15
C ALA A 21 -24.70 1.89 6.68
N HIS A 22 -23.95 2.69 7.42
CA HIS A 22 -24.42 3.95 8.00
C HIS A 22 -24.67 5.06 6.96
N ILE A 23 -24.29 4.83 5.70
CA ILE A 23 -24.44 5.77 4.59
C ILE A 23 -25.26 5.10 3.49
N LYS A 24 -26.33 5.76 3.05
CA LYS A 24 -27.19 5.31 1.96
C LYS A 24 -26.86 6.04 0.67
N VAL A 25 -26.52 5.28 -0.38
CA VAL A 25 -26.37 5.83 -1.74
C VAL A 25 -27.76 6.10 -2.32
N LEU A 26 -28.09 7.36 -2.57
CA LEU A 26 -29.37 7.74 -3.18
C LEU A 26 -29.33 7.68 -4.71
N ARG A 27 -28.17 7.94 -5.31
CA ARG A 27 -27.94 7.95 -6.76
C ARG A 27 -26.55 7.38 -7.04
N GLY A 28 -26.49 6.22 -7.70
CA GLY A 28 -25.26 5.43 -7.84
C GLY A 28 -24.60 5.46 -9.22
N GLN A 29 -25.20 6.13 -10.21
CA GLN A 29 -24.72 6.15 -11.59
C GLN A 29 -24.73 7.60 -12.10
N PRO A 30 -23.69 8.41 -11.81
CA PRO A 30 -23.57 9.73 -12.41
C PRO A 30 -23.41 9.62 -13.93
N THR A 31 -23.87 10.64 -14.65
CA THR A 31 -23.66 10.70 -16.11
C THR A 31 -22.22 11.11 -16.44
N ASP A 32 -21.79 10.84 -17.68
CA ASP A 32 -20.46 11.27 -18.16
C ASP A 32 -20.28 12.80 -18.07
N GLU A 33 -21.36 13.55 -18.25
CA GLU A 33 -21.39 15.02 -18.13
C GLU A 33 -21.17 15.47 -16.67
N GLU A 34 -21.85 14.85 -15.71
CA GLU A 34 -21.68 15.14 -14.28
C GLU A 34 -20.25 14.82 -13.81
N MET A 35 -19.68 13.72 -14.32
CA MET A 35 -18.29 13.37 -14.05
C MET A 35 -17.30 14.36 -14.65
N ALA A 36 -17.53 14.82 -15.88
CA ALA A 36 -16.69 15.83 -16.51
C ALA A 36 -16.72 17.16 -15.73
N ALA A 37 -17.90 17.59 -15.29
CA ALA A 37 -18.07 18.79 -14.48
C ALA A 37 -17.32 18.69 -13.14
N LEU A 38 -17.41 17.56 -12.44
CA LEU A 38 -16.68 17.33 -11.20
C LEU A 38 -15.15 17.40 -11.40
N MET A 39 -14.65 16.73 -12.44
CA MET A 39 -13.22 16.72 -12.75
C MET A 39 -12.70 18.11 -13.12
N ALA A 40 -13.50 18.90 -13.86
CA ALA A 40 -13.15 20.28 -14.18
C ALA A 40 -13.00 21.13 -12.91
N VAL A 41 -13.96 21.07 -11.99
CA VAL A 41 -13.89 21.80 -10.72
C VAL A 41 -12.69 21.37 -9.90
N LEU A 42 -12.49 20.06 -9.71
CA LEU A 42 -11.36 19.52 -8.95
C LEU A 42 -10.01 19.86 -9.59
N GLY A 43 -9.93 19.87 -10.92
CA GLY A 43 -8.72 20.27 -11.65
C GLY A 43 -8.41 21.77 -11.53
N THR A 44 -9.42 22.63 -11.35
CA THR A 44 -9.20 24.06 -11.10
C THR A 44 -8.80 24.35 -9.64
N ALA A 45 -9.31 23.57 -8.69
CA ALA A 45 -9.03 23.73 -7.26
C ALA A 45 -7.72 23.05 -6.82
N GLY A 46 -7.43 21.87 -7.39
CA GLY A 46 -6.15 21.18 -7.24
C GLY A 46 -5.14 21.89 -8.13
N GLY A 47 -4.40 22.85 -7.56
CA GLY A 47 -3.36 23.60 -8.26
C GLY A 47 -2.59 22.74 -9.25
N GLY A 48 -2.45 23.25 -10.48
CA GLY A 48 -1.99 22.50 -11.65
C GLY A 48 -0.74 21.67 -11.43
N ALA A 49 -0.51 20.70 -12.31
CA ALA A 49 0.59 19.74 -12.24
C ALA A 49 1.85 20.38 -11.66
N ALA A 50 2.16 20.05 -10.41
CA ALA A 50 3.34 20.55 -9.76
C ALA A 50 4.53 20.20 -10.67
N GLU A 51 5.32 21.22 -11.04
CA GLU A 51 6.64 21.04 -11.63
C GLU A 51 7.29 19.85 -10.92
N PRO A 52 7.88 18.84 -11.62
CA PRO A 52 8.38 17.63 -10.99
C PRO A 52 9.26 18.04 -9.82
N ALA A 53 8.71 17.92 -8.61
CA ALA A 53 9.34 18.46 -7.44
C ALA A 53 10.70 17.79 -7.35
N VAL A 54 11.76 18.57 -7.17
CA VAL A 54 13.06 18.02 -6.80
C VAL A 54 12.78 17.16 -5.59
N ARG A 55 12.75 15.84 -5.78
CA ARG A 55 12.42 14.92 -4.70
C ARG A 55 13.51 15.09 -3.67
N ASP A 56 13.13 15.58 -2.49
CA ASP A 56 14.00 15.52 -1.33
C ASP A 56 14.59 14.11 -1.23
N ARG A 57 15.86 14.01 -0.83
CA ARG A 57 16.58 12.73 -0.78
C ARG A 57 15.79 11.76 0.11
N ASN A 58 15.07 10.84 -0.53
CA ASN A 58 14.31 9.81 0.16
C ASN A 58 15.25 8.63 0.44
N LEU A 59 15.75 8.56 1.67
CA LEU A 59 16.60 7.48 2.16
C LEU A 59 15.80 6.25 2.61
N TRP A 60 14.47 6.28 2.47
CA TRP A 60 13.58 5.24 2.95
C TRP A 60 13.08 4.38 1.77
N GLY A 61 13.06 3.06 1.97
CA GLY A 61 12.48 2.13 1.01
C GLY A 61 13.38 1.80 -0.18
N HIS A 62 14.70 2.01 -0.04
CA HIS A 62 15.64 1.61 -1.08
C HIS A 62 15.60 0.07 -1.23
N PRO A 63 15.63 -0.50 -2.45
CA PRO A 63 15.51 -1.95 -2.63
C PRO A 63 16.53 -2.78 -1.83
N VAL A 64 17.70 -2.20 -1.53
CA VAL A 64 18.74 -2.83 -0.71
C VAL A 64 18.29 -3.09 0.72
N ASP A 65 17.40 -2.26 1.28
CA ASP A 65 16.91 -2.39 2.65
C ASP A 65 15.97 -3.60 2.80
N LYS A 66 15.40 -4.08 1.68
CA LYS A 66 14.53 -5.26 1.64
C LYS A 66 15.32 -6.58 1.55
N LEU A 67 16.63 -6.51 1.26
CA LEU A 67 17.45 -7.70 1.07
C LEU A 67 17.94 -8.23 2.42
N ARG A 68 17.66 -9.51 2.69
CA ARG A 68 18.17 -10.20 3.88
C ARG A 68 19.56 -10.75 3.61
N TYR A 69 20.57 -9.96 3.92
CA TYR A 69 21.96 -10.41 3.88
C TYR A 69 22.40 -10.98 5.24
N SER A 70 23.19 -12.06 5.20
CA SER A 70 23.98 -12.52 6.36
C SER A 70 24.89 -11.40 6.87
N ILE A 71 25.17 -11.39 8.18
CA ILE A 71 25.91 -10.31 8.85
C ILE A 71 27.34 -10.14 8.30
N PHE A 72 27.93 -11.20 7.74
CA PHE A 72 29.27 -11.19 7.14
C PHE A 72 29.26 -11.02 5.61
N SER A 73 28.10 -10.71 5.02
CA SER A 73 28.00 -10.55 3.57
C SER A 73 28.69 -9.28 3.10
N TRP A 74 29.68 -9.43 2.21
CA TRP A 74 30.34 -8.30 1.57
C TRP A 74 29.40 -7.51 0.64
N GLN A 75 28.36 -8.17 0.11
CA GLN A 75 27.29 -7.50 -0.66
C GLN A 75 26.49 -6.51 0.21
N ARG A 76 26.29 -6.82 1.50
CA ARG A 76 25.63 -5.91 2.45
C ARG A 76 26.44 -4.65 2.63
N VAL A 77 27.73 -4.78 2.92
CA VAL A 77 28.64 -3.64 3.14
C VAL A 77 28.65 -2.75 1.90
N THR A 78 28.86 -3.32 0.72
CA THR A 78 29.03 -2.52 -0.50
C THR A 78 27.76 -1.88 -1.03
N LEU A 79 26.63 -2.59 -1.04
CA LEU A 79 25.38 -2.05 -1.58
C LEU A 79 24.72 -1.05 -0.61
N LEU A 80 24.73 -1.35 0.69
CA LEU A 80 24.17 -0.45 1.70
C LEU A 80 24.99 0.84 1.80
N GLU A 81 26.32 0.75 1.87
CA GLU A 81 27.15 1.95 1.95
C GLU A 81 27.07 2.79 0.67
N ARG A 82 27.09 2.17 -0.52
CA ARG A 82 27.03 2.95 -1.77
C ARG A 82 25.71 3.69 -1.95
N THR A 83 24.61 3.10 -1.51
CA THR A 83 23.26 3.69 -1.66
C THR A 83 22.99 4.77 -0.63
N HIS A 84 23.45 4.59 0.62
CA HIS A 84 23.19 5.53 1.71
C HIS A 84 24.31 6.54 1.97
N MET A 85 25.58 6.21 1.68
CA MET A 85 26.74 7.07 2.02
C MET A 85 27.29 7.91 0.87
N ARG A 86 26.95 7.64 -0.41
CA ARG A 86 27.42 8.50 -1.51
C ARG A 86 26.71 9.87 -1.45
N ARG A 87 27.49 10.92 -1.14
CA ARG A 87 27.15 12.33 -1.36
C ARG A 87 27.61 12.74 -2.75
#